data_AF-A0A926LS36-F1
#
_entry.id   AF-A0A926LS36-F1
#
_cell.length_a   1.000
_cell.length_b   1.000
_cell.length_c   1.000
_cell.angle_alpha   90.00
_cell.angle_beta   90.00
_cell.angle_gamma   90.00
#
_symmetry.space_group_name_H-M   'P 1'
#
loop_
_entity.id
_entity.type
_entity.pdbx_description
1 polymer ?
#
loop_
_entity_poly.entity_id
_entity_poly.type
_entity_poly.pdbx_seq_one_letter_code
_entity_poly.pdbx_strand_id
1 'polypeptide(L)'
;MKATPGIGRIPVRDVRPAVEGGPAKAVVGETFEVSATVFREGHDAVAANVVLRDPQGRPGPWTPMRELAPGTDRWGADVTPTAPGRWTFHVEAWGDPVTTWRHHARIKIPAGIDTGLVLEEGADIHERAAASVPRKERRVIRAAVETLRDDSLPVATRLAAAFRPEVEELLSRYPLREPVTASEPLPLLVERERALYGAWYEFFPR
;
A
#
# COMPACT_ATOMS: atom_id res chain seq x y z
N MET A 1 -17.43 28.61 -2.28
CA MET A 1 -16.44 27.94 -1.42
C MET A 1 -16.60 26.44 -1.63
N LYS A 2 -15.62 25.75 -2.23
CA LYS A 2 -15.66 24.27 -2.29
C LYS A 2 -15.54 23.76 -0.86
N ALA A 3 -16.50 22.94 -0.42
CA ALA A 3 -16.45 22.31 0.89
C ALA A 3 -15.09 21.60 1.04
N THR A 4 -14.39 21.84 2.14
CA THR A 4 -13.19 21.07 2.49
C THR A 4 -13.62 19.61 2.57
N PRO A 5 -13.09 18.70 1.73
CA PRO A 5 -13.40 17.29 1.86
C PRO A 5 -13.03 16.85 3.28
N GLY A 6 -13.99 16.26 3.98
CA GLY A 6 -13.80 15.79 5.36
C GLY A 6 -12.60 14.84 5.44
N ILE A 7 -11.95 14.80 6.61
CA ILE A 7 -10.91 13.80 6.88
C ILE A 7 -11.59 12.42 6.84
N GLY A 8 -11.14 11.54 5.96
CA GLY A 8 -11.59 10.14 5.94
C GLY A 8 -11.08 9.36 7.16
N ARG A 9 -11.51 8.11 7.32
CA ARG A 9 -11.25 7.32 8.54
C ARG A 9 -9.76 7.09 8.80
N ILE A 10 -8.96 6.98 7.74
CA ILE A 10 -7.49 6.99 7.78
C ILE A 10 -7.02 8.23 7.03
N PRO A 11 -6.45 9.24 7.73
CA PRO A 11 -5.95 10.46 7.10
C PRO A 11 -5.00 10.20 5.92
N VAL A 12 -5.38 10.69 4.74
CA VAL A 12 -4.52 10.80 3.55
C VAL A 12 -4.47 12.26 3.13
N ARG A 13 -3.33 12.92 3.30
CA ARG A 13 -3.17 14.37 3.12
C ARG A 13 -2.00 14.71 2.22
N ASP A 14 -2.05 15.91 1.62
CA ASP A 14 -0.96 16.50 0.84
C ASP A 14 -0.36 15.52 -0.19
N VAL A 15 -1.24 14.92 -1.00
CA VAL A 15 -0.81 14.04 -2.10
C VAL A 15 -0.04 14.86 -3.13
N ARG A 16 1.14 14.37 -3.50
CA ARG A 16 2.07 15.00 -4.44
C ARG A 16 2.52 13.99 -5.50
N PRO A 17 2.90 14.46 -6.71
CA PRO A 17 2.96 15.85 -7.15
C PRO A 17 1.58 16.49 -7.35
N ALA A 18 1.43 17.77 -7.01
CA ALA A 18 0.20 18.53 -7.26
C ALA A 18 0.57 19.88 -7.85
N VAL A 19 -0.08 20.27 -8.95
CA VAL A 19 0.16 21.52 -9.66
C VAL A 19 -1.10 22.37 -9.61
N GLU A 20 -0.99 23.61 -9.13
CA GLU A 20 -2.11 24.52 -9.11
C GLU A 20 -2.52 24.90 -10.54
N GLY A 21 -3.82 24.79 -10.84
CA GLY A 21 -4.35 25.17 -12.15
C GLY A 21 -4.07 24.18 -13.29
N GLY A 22 -3.50 22.99 -13.03
CA GLY A 22 -3.22 22.04 -14.10
C GLY A 22 -2.76 20.64 -13.65
N PRO A 23 -2.53 19.73 -14.61
CA PRO A 23 -2.02 18.40 -14.32
C PRO A 23 -0.53 18.43 -13.96
N ALA A 24 -0.11 17.50 -13.10
CA ALA A 24 1.29 17.09 -13.07
C ALA A 24 1.70 16.55 -14.46
N LYS A 25 2.99 16.58 -14.78
CA LYS A 25 3.49 16.17 -16.10
C LYS A 25 4.50 15.03 -15.97
N ALA A 26 4.47 14.14 -16.94
CA ALA A 26 5.48 13.12 -17.17
C ALA A 26 5.58 12.80 -18.66
N VAL A 27 6.56 12.01 -19.07
CA VAL A 27 6.59 11.34 -20.38
C VAL A 27 6.44 9.82 -20.24
N VAL A 28 6.14 9.17 -21.35
CA VAL A 28 6.09 7.69 -21.40
C VAL A 28 7.40 7.09 -20.90
N GLY A 29 7.32 6.16 -19.94
CA GLY A 29 8.46 5.45 -19.37
C GLY A 29 9.24 6.23 -18.29
N GLU A 30 8.90 7.49 -18.03
CA GLU A 30 9.49 8.26 -16.93
C GLU A 30 8.96 7.76 -15.58
N THR A 31 9.85 7.59 -14.61
CA THR A 31 9.46 7.18 -13.26
C THR A 31 9.53 8.38 -12.32
N PHE A 32 8.50 8.57 -11.52
CA PHE A 32 8.45 9.63 -10.51
C PHE A 32 7.76 9.15 -9.23
N GLU A 33 8.10 9.78 -8.11
CA GLU A 33 7.52 9.46 -6.80
C GLU A 33 6.14 10.14 -6.64
N VAL A 34 5.13 9.34 -6.30
CA VAL A 34 3.89 9.84 -5.69
C VAL A 34 4.04 9.72 -4.18
N SER A 35 3.78 10.80 -3.46
CA SER A 35 3.89 10.82 -1.99
C SER A 35 2.66 11.44 -1.33
N ALA A 36 2.43 11.09 -0.06
CA ALA A 36 1.34 11.60 0.75
C ALA A 36 1.70 11.53 2.24
N THR A 37 1.05 12.35 3.05
CA THR A 37 1.08 12.21 4.51
C THR A 37 -0.03 11.26 4.94
N VAL A 38 0.34 10.14 5.57
CA VAL A 38 -0.57 9.04 5.95
C VAL A 38 -0.28 8.61 7.37
N PHE A 39 -1.30 8.66 8.22
CA PHE A 39 -1.25 8.23 9.62
C PHE A 39 -2.65 7.83 10.09
N ARG A 40 -2.77 7.38 11.34
CA ARG A 40 -4.06 7.11 12.00
C ARG A 40 -4.04 7.54 13.47
N GLU A 41 -5.20 7.51 14.11
CA GLU A 41 -5.29 7.58 15.56
C GLU A 41 -4.78 6.30 16.24
N GLY A 42 -4.32 6.43 17.49
CA GLY A 42 -3.76 5.30 18.24
C GLY A 42 -2.31 5.00 17.83
N HIS A 43 -1.88 3.77 18.10
CA HIS A 43 -0.50 3.31 17.89
C HIS A 43 -0.39 2.14 16.89
N ASP A 44 -1.51 1.73 16.30
CA ASP A 44 -1.54 0.62 15.35
C ASP A 44 -0.91 1.05 14.03
N ALA A 45 -0.36 0.08 13.30
CA ALA A 45 0.27 0.32 12.01
C ALA A 45 -0.74 0.81 10.95
N VAL A 46 -0.22 1.55 9.98
CA VAL A 46 -0.90 1.91 8.73
C VAL A 46 -0.08 1.45 7.54
N ALA A 47 -0.73 1.30 6.40
CA ALA A 47 -0.08 1.13 5.13
C ALA A 47 -0.85 1.91 4.04
N ALA A 48 -0.17 2.15 2.92
CA ALA A 48 -0.73 2.89 1.79
C ALA A 48 -0.26 2.30 0.45
N ASN A 49 -1.02 2.58 -0.61
CA ASN A 49 -0.63 2.30 -1.98
C ASN A 49 -1.04 3.44 -2.91
N VAL A 50 -0.31 3.56 -4.02
CA VAL A 50 -0.70 4.43 -5.13
C VAL A 50 -1.59 3.64 -6.09
N VAL A 51 -2.64 4.28 -6.60
CA VAL A 51 -3.44 3.76 -7.71
C VAL A 51 -3.28 4.71 -8.89
N LEU A 52 -2.44 4.33 -9.84
CA LEU A 52 -2.29 5.03 -11.11
C LEU A 52 -3.31 4.47 -12.11
N ARG A 53 -4.12 5.32 -12.74
CA ARG A 53 -5.12 4.95 -13.76
C ARG A 53 -4.75 5.52 -15.12
N ASP A 54 -4.83 4.66 -16.12
CA ASP A 54 -4.57 5.01 -17.52
C ASP A 54 -5.69 5.89 -18.12
N PRO A 55 -5.55 6.37 -19.38
CA PRO A 55 -6.57 7.19 -20.02
C PRO A 55 -7.92 6.49 -20.24
N GLN A 56 -7.99 5.17 -20.09
CA GLN A 56 -9.21 4.37 -20.12
C GLN A 56 -9.75 4.10 -18.70
N GLY A 57 -9.13 4.66 -17.67
CA GLY A 57 -9.51 4.50 -16.27
C GLY A 57 -9.08 3.16 -15.65
N ARG A 58 -8.30 2.33 -16.36
CA ARG A 58 -7.84 1.03 -15.85
C ARG A 58 -6.71 1.24 -14.83
N PRO A 59 -6.78 0.61 -13.65
CA PRO A 59 -5.72 0.72 -12.66
C PRO A 59 -4.47 -0.02 -13.12
N GLY A 60 -3.32 0.52 -12.75
CA GLY A 60 -2.01 -0.10 -12.90
C GLY A 60 -1.76 -1.22 -11.89
N PRO A 61 -0.50 -1.69 -11.78
CA PRO A 61 -0.13 -2.75 -10.86
C PRO A 61 -0.25 -2.31 -9.39
N TRP A 62 -0.22 -3.29 -8.49
CA TRP A 62 -0.08 -3.06 -7.04
C TRP A 62 1.20 -2.26 -6.77
N THR A 63 1.06 -1.10 -6.14
CA THR A 63 2.16 -0.16 -5.91
C THR A 63 2.16 0.29 -4.44
N PRO A 64 2.64 -0.55 -3.51
CA PRO A 64 2.66 -0.23 -2.09
C PRO A 64 3.64 0.90 -1.80
N MET A 65 3.24 1.79 -0.90
CA MET A 65 4.08 2.88 -0.40
C MET A 65 4.87 2.42 0.82
N ARG A 66 5.98 3.10 1.08
CA ARG A 66 6.75 3.00 2.32
C ARG A 66 6.83 4.37 2.98
N GLU A 67 7.00 4.41 4.30
CA GLU A 67 7.41 5.64 4.97
C GLU A 67 8.80 6.05 4.47
N LEU A 68 8.94 7.30 4.03
CA LEU A 68 10.16 7.83 3.39
C LEU A 68 11.24 8.15 4.42
N ALA A 69 10.85 8.54 5.62
CA ALA A 69 11.74 8.74 6.74
C ALA A 69 11.02 8.43 8.06
N PRO A 70 11.67 7.77 9.03
CA PRO A 70 11.02 7.37 10.27
C PRO A 70 10.41 8.55 11.04
N GLY A 71 9.15 8.41 11.45
CA GLY A 71 8.44 9.37 12.30
C GLY A 71 7.99 10.64 11.56
N THR A 72 7.95 10.60 10.23
CA THR A 72 7.50 11.75 9.42
C THR A 72 6.07 11.60 8.94
N ASP A 73 5.51 10.38 9.03
CA ASP A 73 4.23 10.02 8.43
C ASP A 73 4.17 10.32 6.93
N ARG A 74 5.33 10.51 6.28
CA ARG A 74 5.43 10.79 4.86
C ARG A 74 5.67 9.49 4.12
N TRP A 75 4.74 9.11 3.28
CA TRP A 75 4.79 7.88 2.50
C TRP A 75 5.06 8.19 1.04
N GLY A 76 5.73 7.28 0.33
CA GLY A 76 5.95 7.40 -1.11
C GLY A 76 6.08 6.05 -1.83
N ALA A 77 5.75 6.06 -3.11
CA ALA A 77 6.04 4.98 -4.06
C ALA A 77 6.30 5.55 -5.45
N ASP A 78 7.14 4.87 -6.21
CA ASP A 78 7.45 5.22 -7.59
C ASP A 78 6.40 4.65 -8.54
N VAL A 79 6.02 5.45 -9.53
CA VAL A 79 5.10 5.03 -10.60
C VAL A 79 5.64 5.40 -11.97
N THR A 80 5.27 4.61 -12.99
CA THR A 80 5.73 4.78 -14.37
C THR A 80 4.55 4.67 -15.34
N PRO A 81 4.11 5.75 -16.00
CA PRO A 81 3.09 5.68 -17.03
C PRO A 81 3.65 5.09 -18.32
N THR A 82 2.84 4.29 -19.01
CA THR A 82 3.29 3.45 -20.13
C THR A 82 2.78 3.91 -21.50
N ALA A 83 1.92 4.93 -21.56
CA ALA A 83 1.37 5.46 -22.79
C ALA A 83 1.03 6.95 -22.66
N PRO A 84 1.07 7.74 -23.75
CA PRO A 84 0.66 9.13 -23.72
C PRO A 84 -0.84 9.26 -23.40
N GLY A 85 -1.22 10.36 -22.76
CA GLY A 85 -2.62 10.69 -22.52
C GLY A 85 -2.87 11.34 -21.16
N ARG A 86 -4.15 11.41 -20.79
CA ARG A 86 -4.59 11.93 -19.50
C ARG A 86 -4.77 10.79 -18.52
N TRP A 87 -3.89 10.74 -17.53
CA TRP A 87 -3.90 9.77 -16.45
C TRP A 87 -4.46 10.42 -15.19
N THR A 88 -4.78 9.59 -14.20
CA THR A 88 -5.04 10.07 -12.83
C THR A 88 -4.31 9.20 -11.85
N PHE A 89 -3.98 9.74 -10.68
CA PHE A 89 -3.50 8.94 -9.57
C PHE A 89 -4.13 9.40 -8.26
N HIS A 90 -4.33 8.45 -7.35
CA HIS A 90 -4.74 8.73 -5.98
C HIS A 90 -3.98 7.80 -5.02
N VAL A 91 -4.00 8.16 -3.74
CA VAL A 91 -3.44 7.34 -2.67
C VAL A 91 -4.57 6.70 -1.88
N GLU A 92 -4.45 5.40 -1.64
CA GLU A 92 -5.29 4.65 -0.71
C GLU A 92 -4.48 4.38 0.56
N ALA A 93 -5.08 4.54 1.73
CA ALA A 93 -4.50 4.17 3.02
C ALA A 93 -5.46 3.36 3.87
N TRP A 94 -4.91 2.51 4.73
CA TRP A 94 -5.67 1.64 5.62
C TRP A 94 -4.91 1.36 6.91
N GLY A 95 -5.63 0.92 7.95
CA GLY A 95 -5.00 0.28 9.10
C GLY A 95 -4.45 -1.09 8.73
N ASP A 96 -3.23 -1.40 9.19
CA ASP A 96 -2.56 -2.68 8.94
C ASP A 96 -2.58 -3.56 10.21
N PRO A 97 -3.66 -4.34 10.42
CA PRO A 97 -3.80 -5.19 11.60
C PRO A 97 -2.80 -6.35 11.60
N VAL A 98 -2.36 -6.84 10.44
CA VAL A 98 -1.40 -7.94 10.35
C VAL A 98 -0.05 -7.48 10.91
N THR A 99 0.45 -6.33 10.44
CA THR A 99 1.73 -5.79 10.92
C THR A 99 1.67 -5.43 12.40
N THR A 100 0.56 -4.84 12.85
CA THR A 100 0.31 -4.53 14.27
C THR A 100 0.38 -5.78 15.13
N TRP A 101 -0.38 -6.82 14.76
CA TRP A 101 -0.40 -8.08 15.49
C TRP A 101 0.97 -8.77 15.49
N ARG A 102 1.67 -8.80 14.35
CA ARG A 102 3.01 -9.42 14.24
C ARG A 102 4.01 -8.77 15.20
N HIS A 103 3.96 -7.45 15.34
CA HIS A 103 4.81 -6.72 16.29
C HIS A 103 4.51 -7.15 17.73
N HIS A 104 3.24 -7.13 18.14
CA HIS A 104 2.85 -7.54 19.49
C HIS A 104 3.17 -9.01 19.78
N ALA A 105 2.88 -9.91 18.83
CA ALA A 105 3.09 -11.34 19.00
C ALA A 105 4.57 -11.68 19.18
N ARG A 106 5.48 -11.03 18.44
CA ARG A 106 6.94 -11.21 18.60
C ARG A 106 7.45 -10.83 20.00
N ILE A 107 6.74 -9.96 20.72
CA ILE A 107 7.12 -9.51 22.07
C ILE A 107 6.41 -10.36 23.14
N LYS A 108 5.09 -10.50 23.04
CA LYS A 108 4.26 -11.16 24.06
C LYS A 108 4.50 -12.67 24.13
N ILE A 109 4.65 -13.33 22.98
CA ILE A 109 4.75 -14.79 22.93
C ILE A 109 6.02 -15.31 23.63
N PRO A 110 7.24 -14.78 23.35
CA PRO A 110 8.44 -15.22 24.08
C PRO A 110 8.39 -14.89 25.57
N ALA A 111 7.65 -13.86 25.98
CA ALA A 111 7.46 -13.49 27.38
C ALA A 111 6.39 -14.33 28.10
N GLY A 112 5.69 -15.23 27.40
CA GLY A 112 4.63 -16.05 27.98
C GLY A 112 3.36 -15.27 28.35
N ILE A 113 3.15 -14.10 27.75
CA ILE A 113 2.02 -13.20 28.06
C ILE A 113 0.86 -13.50 27.12
N ASP A 114 -0.28 -13.91 27.68
CA ASP A 114 -1.56 -14.12 26.97
C ASP A 114 -1.44 -14.96 25.69
N THR A 115 -0.57 -15.98 25.70
CA THR A 115 -0.13 -16.64 24.45
C THR A 115 -1.27 -17.26 23.64
N GLY A 116 -2.23 -17.90 24.32
CA GLY A 116 -3.42 -18.46 23.66
C GLY A 116 -4.27 -17.36 23.01
N LEU A 117 -4.53 -16.26 23.72
CA LEU A 117 -5.31 -15.13 23.19
C LEU A 117 -4.62 -14.48 22.00
N VAL A 118 -3.32 -14.20 22.11
CA VAL A 118 -2.54 -13.57 21.03
C VAL A 118 -2.53 -14.44 19.78
N LEU A 119 -2.43 -15.77 19.91
CA LEU A 119 -2.47 -16.67 18.76
C LEU A 119 -3.86 -16.73 18.12
N GLU A 120 -4.93 -16.72 18.92
CA GLU A 120 -6.30 -16.70 18.41
C GLU A 120 -6.62 -15.40 17.66
N GLU A 121 -6.24 -14.24 18.22
CA GLU A 121 -6.34 -12.95 17.53
C GLU A 121 -5.61 -12.96 16.18
N GLY A 122 -4.43 -13.60 16.16
CA GLY A 122 -3.65 -13.80 14.94
C GLY A 122 -4.39 -14.64 13.91
N ALA A 123 -4.99 -15.74 14.35
CA ALA A 123 -5.76 -16.64 13.50
C ALA A 123 -6.95 -15.89 12.85
N ASP A 124 -7.70 -15.12 13.64
CA ASP A 124 -8.82 -14.30 13.15
C ASP A 124 -8.38 -13.28 12.10
N ILE A 125 -7.27 -12.57 12.36
CA ILE A 125 -6.70 -11.60 11.43
C ILE A 125 -6.30 -12.28 10.11
N HIS A 126 -5.61 -13.42 10.17
CA HIS A 126 -5.17 -14.14 8.97
C HIS A 126 -6.34 -14.78 8.21
N GLU A 127 -7.37 -15.24 8.90
CA GLU A 127 -8.59 -15.77 8.29
C GLU A 127 -9.32 -14.70 7.46
N ARG A 128 -9.42 -13.47 8.00
CA ARG A 128 -9.95 -12.32 7.27
C ARG A 128 -9.04 -11.93 6.10
N ALA A 129 -7.72 -11.92 6.30
CA ALA A 129 -6.76 -11.63 5.24
C ALA A 129 -6.86 -12.61 4.06
N ALA A 130 -7.17 -13.88 4.32
CA ALA A 130 -7.37 -14.88 3.28
C ALA A 130 -8.50 -14.53 2.30
N ALA A 131 -9.45 -13.66 2.67
CA ALA A 131 -10.50 -13.20 1.77
C ALA A 131 -9.96 -12.34 0.61
N SER A 132 -8.89 -11.57 0.86
CA SER A 132 -8.20 -10.72 -0.14
C SER A 132 -7.30 -11.51 -1.09
N VAL A 133 -6.89 -12.72 -0.72
CA VAL A 133 -5.98 -13.57 -1.49
C VAL A 133 -6.74 -14.31 -2.63
N PRO A 134 -6.14 -14.52 -3.81
CA PRO A 134 -6.74 -15.34 -4.87
C PRO A 134 -7.09 -16.76 -4.39
N ARG A 135 -8.25 -17.28 -4.80
CA ARG A 135 -8.80 -18.56 -4.30
C ARG A 135 -7.81 -19.73 -4.32
N LYS A 136 -6.93 -19.81 -5.33
CA LYS A 136 -5.94 -20.88 -5.49
C LYS A 136 -4.83 -20.84 -4.42
N GLU A 137 -4.52 -19.66 -3.89
CA GLU A 137 -3.42 -19.41 -2.95
C GLU A 137 -3.92 -19.32 -1.49
N ARG A 138 -5.23 -19.15 -1.27
CA ARG A 138 -5.84 -19.08 0.08
C ARG A 138 -5.50 -20.25 1.00
N ARG A 139 -5.21 -21.42 0.44
CA ARG A 139 -4.85 -22.62 1.23
C ARG A 139 -3.60 -22.39 2.08
N VAL A 140 -2.65 -21.59 1.61
CA VAL A 140 -1.41 -21.26 2.35
C VAL A 140 -1.74 -20.50 3.62
N ILE A 141 -2.58 -19.45 3.52
CA ILE A 141 -3.01 -18.67 4.69
C ILE A 141 -3.88 -19.51 5.63
N ARG A 142 -4.80 -20.33 5.09
CA ARG A 142 -5.66 -21.21 5.91
C ARG A 142 -4.85 -22.23 6.70
N ALA A 143 -3.81 -22.82 6.11
CA ALA A 143 -2.94 -23.74 6.83
C ALA A 143 -2.20 -23.05 8.00
N ALA A 144 -1.81 -21.78 7.82
CA ALA A 144 -1.24 -20.99 8.90
C ALA A 144 -2.27 -20.71 10.01
N VAL A 145 -3.52 -20.37 9.66
CA VAL A 145 -4.64 -20.20 10.60
C VAL A 145 -4.91 -21.48 11.40
N GLU A 146 -4.99 -22.63 10.73
CA GLU A 146 -5.16 -23.93 11.38
C GLU A 146 -4.02 -24.21 12.37
N THR A 147 -2.77 -23.92 11.97
CA THR A 147 -1.60 -24.11 12.83
C THR A 147 -1.59 -23.13 14.01
N LEU A 148 -2.05 -21.88 13.83
CA LEU A 148 -2.17 -20.90 14.92
C LEU A 148 -3.16 -21.39 15.99
N ARG A 149 -4.25 -22.05 15.58
CA ARG A 149 -5.30 -22.57 16.48
C ARG A 149 -5.03 -23.97 17.04
N ASP A 150 -3.94 -24.63 16.65
CA ASP A 150 -3.64 -25.99 17.10
C ASP A 150 -2.98 -26.00 18.49
N ASP A 151 -3.80 -26.16 19.54
CA ASP A 151 -3.36 -26.24 20.93
C ASP A 151 -2.51 -27.48 21.27
N SER A 152 -2.40 -28.46 20.36
CA SER A 152 -1.50 -29.61 20.55
C SER A 152 -0.04 -29.28 20.24
N LEU A 153 0.22 -28.16 19.56
CA LEU A 153 1.57 -27.74 19.16
C LEU A 153 2.19 -26.76 20.17
N PRO A 154 3.53 -26.75 20.29
CA PRO A 154 4.23 -25.71 21.04
C PRO A 154 3.89 -24.31 20.51
N VAL A 155 3.69 -23.37 21.44
CA VAL A 155 3.36 -21.96 21.15
C VAL A 155 4.29 -21.33 20.09
N ALA A 156 5.60 -21.60 20.18
CA ALA A 156 6.57 -21.09 19.21
C ALA A 156 6.34 -21.64 17.79
N THR A 157 5.98 -22.92 17.67
CA THR A 157 5.66 -23.58 16.39
C THR A 157 4.40 -22.98 15.77
N ARG A 158 3.37 -22.75 16.60
CA ARG A 158 2.11 -22.11 16.18
C ARG A 158 2.38 -20.71 15.63
N LEU A 159 3.13 -19.90 16.38
CA LEU A 159 3.51 -18.54 15.95
C LEU A 159 4.29 -18.57 14.63
N ALA A 160 5.30 -19.43 14.51
CA ALA A 160 6.17 -19.51 13.35
C ALA A 160 5.41 -19.79 12.04
N ALA A 161 4.26 -20.46 12.09
CA ALA A 161 3.43 -20.71 10.92
C ALA A 161 2.94 -19.42 10.23
N ALA A 162 2.67 -18.36 11.01
CA ALA A 162 2.22 -17.07 10.49
C ALA A 162 3.36 -16.20 9.92
N PHE A 163 4.62 -16.58 10.16
CA PHE A 163 5.84 -15.92 9.70
C PHE A 163 6.57 -16.72 8.61
N ARG A 164 5.93 -17.76 8.05
CA ARG A 164 6.51 -18.48 6.92
C ARG A 164 6.65 -17.55 5.71
N PRO A 165 7.74 -17.64 4.93
CA PRO A 165 7.96 -16.77 3.78
C PRO A 165 6.79 -16.73 2.80
N GLU A 166 6.13 -17.87 2.56
CA GLU A 166 5.00 -17.94 1.62
C GLU A 166 3.77 -17.18 2.13
N VAL A 167 3.58 -17.12 3.45
CA VAL A 167 2.51 -16.32 4.10
C VAL A 167 2.86 -14.84 4.01
N GLU A 168 4.11 -14.47 4.29
CA GLU A 168 4.57 -13.07 4.20
C GLU A 168 4.47 -12.53 2.77
N GLU A 169 4.90 -13.31 1.78
CA GLU A 169 4.82 -12.93 0.37
C GLU A 169 3.37 -12.69 -0.07
N LEU A 170 2.45 -13.61 0.26
CA LEU A 170 1.03 -13.47 -0.07
C LEU A 170 0.41 -12.23 0.58
N LEU A 171 0.68 -11.99 1.86
CA LEU A 171 0.11 -10.83 2.56
C LEU A 171 0.75 -9.51 2.14
N SER A 172 1.98 -9.53 1.62
CA SER A 172 2.59 -8.34 1.00
C SER A 172 1.91 -7.95 -0.32
N ARG A 173 1.42 -8.94 -1.08
CA ARG A 173 0.76 -8.76 -2.37
C ARG A 173 -0.75 -8.55 -2.25
N TYR A 174 -1.36 -9.17 -1.26
CA TYR A 174 -2.81 -9.15 -1.00
C TYR A 174 -3.09 -8.85 0.48
N PRO A 175 -2.72 -7.67 0.99
CA PRO A 175 -2.87 -7.34 2.40
C PRO A 175 -4.34 -7.29 2.83
N LEU A 176 -4.57 -7.49 4.13
CA LEU A 176 -5.84 -7.11 4.76
C LEU A 176 -5.87 -5.59 4.92
N ARG A 177 -6.88 -4.92 4.32
CA ARG A 177 -6.96 -3.46 4.27
C ARG A 177 -8.24 -2.95 4.92
N GLU A 178 -8.15 -2.45 6.15
CA GLU A 178 -9.34 -2.13 6.95
C GLU A 178 -9.16 -0.92 7.89
N PRO A 179 -10.02 0.12 7.79
CA PRO A 179 -10.81 0.52 6.63
C PRO A 179 -9.95 1.24 5.60
N VAL A 180 -10.30 1.12 4.31
CA VAL A 180 -9.63 1.87 3.24
C VAL A 180 -10.20 3.28 3.14
N THR A 181 -9.32 4.28 3.11
CA THR A 181 -9.62 5.68 2.76
C THR A 181 -8.84 6.05 1.51
N ALA A 182 -9.50 6.67 0.53
CA ALA A 182 -8.87 7.13 -0.71
C ALA A 182 -8.80 8.67 -0.73
N SER A 183 -7.72 9.22 -1.28
CA SER A 183 -7.65 10.64 -1.64
C SER A 183 -8.51 10.96 -2.87
N GLU A 184 -8.74 12.25 -3.11
CA GLU A 184 -9.21 12.70 -4.42
C GLU A 184 -8.21 12.32 -5.51
N PRO A 185 -8.66 11.96 -6.72
CA PRO A 185 -7.79 11.74 -7.86
C PRO A 185 -7.12 13.03 -8.34
N LEU A 186 -5.80 12.99 -8.51
CA LEU A 186 -5.02 14.08 -9.11
C LEU A 186 -4.75 13.80 -10.59
N PRO A 187 -4.83 14.82 -11.46
CA PRO A 187 -4.60 14.65 -12.89
C PRO A 187 -3.10 14.61 -13.24
N LEU A 188 -2.76 13.73 -14.18
CA LEU A 188 -1.43 13.57 -14.75
C LEU A 188 -1.52 13.64 -16.28
N LEU A 189 -0.71 14.49 -16.91
CA LEU A 189 -0.55 14.56 -18.36
C LEU A 189 0.73 13.84 -18.75
N VAL A 190 0.59 12.78 -19.56
CA VAL A 190 1.72 11.99 -20.05
C VAL A 190 1.94 12.30 -21.52
N GLU A 191 3.12 12.82 -21.84
CA GLU A 191 3.50 13.22 -23.19
C GLU A 191 4.49 12.22 -23.83
N ARG A 192 4.82 12.44 -25.10
CA ARG A 192 5.84 11.64 -25.81
C ARG A 192 7.23 11.89 -25.21
N GLU A 193 8.13 10.92 -25.33
CA GLU A 193 9.52 10.99 -24.83
C GLU A 193 10.25 12.29 -25.22
N ARG A 194 10.10 12.74 -26.47
CA ARG A 194 10.75 13.96 -26.99
C ARG A 194 10.29 15.26 -26.33
N ALA A 195 9.23 15.24 -25.52
CA ALA A 195 8.85 16.38 -24.66
C ALA A 195 9.85 16.57 -23.51
N LEU A 196 10.52 15.50 -23.05
CA LEU A 196 11.53 15.54 -21.99
C LEU A 196 12.95 15.45 -22.55
N TYR A 197 13.18 14.55 -23.51
CA TYR A 197 14.53 14.20 -23.95
C TYR A 197 14.73 14.40 -25.46
N GLY A 198 15.70 15.23 -25.84
CA GLY A 198 16.15 15.37 -27.23
C GLY A 198 17.24 16.43 -27.42
N ALA A 199 18.04 16.27 -28.46
CA ALA A 199 19.02 17.27 -28.89
C ALA A 199 18.38 18.19 -29.95
N TRP A 200 18.54 19.50 -29.77
CA TRP A 200 18.00 20.51 -30.67
C TRP A 200 19.15 21.21 -31.37
N TYR A 201 19.00 21.46 -32.67
CA TYR A 201 19.95 22.20 -33.48
C TYR A 201 19.24 23.37 -34.15
N GLU A 202 19.77 24.57 -33.96
CA GLU A 202 19.25 25.80 -34.54
C GLU A 202 20.20 26.27 -35.64
N PHE A 203 19.67 26.47 -36.86
CA PHE A 203 20.42 27.12 -37.93
C PHE A 203 19.51 27.97 -38.79
N PHE A 204 20.11 28.94 -39.47
CA PHE A 204 19.45 29.80 -40.44
C PHE A 204 19.67 29.22 -41.84
N PRO A 205 18.63 28.80 -42.57
CA PRO A 205 18.80 28.23 -43.91
C PRO A 205 19.24 29.21 -45.01
N ARG A 206 19.23 30.52 -44.73
CA ARG A 206 19.54 31.60 -45.69
C ARG A 206 21.04 31.87 -45.80
#